data_AF-A0A2N1UH80-F1
#
_entry.id   AF-A0A2N1UH80-F1
#
_cell.length_a   1.000
_cell.length_b   1.000
_cell.length_c   1.000
_cell.angle_alpha   90.00
_cell.angle_beta   90.00
_cell.angle_gamma   90.00
#
_symmetry.space_group_name_H-M   'P 1'
#
loop_
_entity.id
_entity.type
_entity.pdbx_description
1 polymer ?
#
loop_
_entity_poly.entity_id
_entity_poly.type
_entity_poly.pdbx_seq_one_letter_code
_entity_poly.pdbx_strand_id
1 'polypeptide(L)'
;MLIRFLALIAVLMATPAFASQELYVPPRSLELKMVLNGNKGVNHWFSAEVKSLLGSLRNVKVYYEASDGLDCDLAPAPTEILAEGETKTFEFGVRLSEKQAADPKTWVRFRVEYLPDYAAIKERINSDNSSYPDENLRQRLLEIIDQNFIAKAHAIDAIRHFFTKTEE
;
A
#
# COMPACT_ATOMS: atom_id res chain seq x y z
N MET A 1 -5.57 41.90 -61.09
CA MET A 1 -6.12 40.58 -61.50
C MET A 1 -5.01 39.55 -61.37
N LEU A 2 -5.31 38.41 -60.74
CA LEU A 2 -4.52 37.18 -60.57
C LEU A 2 -3.31 37.18 -59.60
N ILE A 3 -3.69 36.96 -58.34
CA ILE A 3 -3.09 36.05 -57.34
C ILE A 3 -2.22 34.93 -57.93
N ARG A 4 -1.01 34.75 -57.39
CA ARG A 4 -0.38 33.42 -57.28
C ARG A 4 0.03 33.16 -55.84
N PHE A 5 -0.73 32.24 -55.25
CA PHE A 5 -0.49 31.51 -54.01
C PHE A 5 0.94 30.94 -53.98
N LEU A 6 1.68 31.21 -52.92
CA LEU A 6 2.75 30.32 -52.46
C LEU A 6 2.35 29.78 -51.10
N ALA A 7 2.22 28.46 -51.05
CA ALA A 7 1.76 27.68 -49.92
C ALA A 7 2.76 27.77 -48.75
N LEU A 8 2.29 28.27 -47.61
CA LEU A 8 2.90 27.97 -46.32
C LEU A 8 2.14 26.79 -45.73
N ILE A 9 2.63 25.58 -45.99
CA ILE A 9 2.17 24.38 -45.29
C ILE A 9 2.69 24.51 -43.86
N ALA A 10 1.86 25.05 -42.97
CA ALA A 10 2.06 24.91 -41.54
C ALA A 10 1.84 23.44 -41.20
N VAL A 11 2.94 22.69 -41.09
CA VAL A 11 2.96 21.38 -40.45
C VAL A 11 2.64 21.64 -38.98
N LEU A 12 1.35 21.55 -38.64
CA LEU A 12 0.91 21.33 -37.28
C LEU A 12 1.58 20.03 -36.83
N MET A 13 2.69 20.17 -36.11
CA MET A 13 3.22 19.12 -35.25
C MET A 13 2.13 18.83 -34.22
N ALA A 14 1.20 17.94 -34.58
CA ALA A 14 0.40 17.22 -33.61
C ALA A 14 1.39 16.33 -32.86
N THR A 15 2.06 16.90 -31.86
CA THR A 15 2.65 16.11 -30.80
C THR A 15 1.50 15.30 -30.21
N PRO A 16 1.52 13.95 -30.25
CA PRO A 16 0.62 13.23 -29.37
C PRO A 16 1.01 13.69 -27.97
N ALA A 17 0.11 14.42 -27.32
CA ALA A 17 0.13 14.48 -25.87
C ALA A 17 -0.04 13.03 -25.45
N PHE A 18 1.07 12.35 -25.16
CA PHE A 18 1.06 11.19 -24.31
C PHE A 18 0.49 11.71 -23.00
N ALA A 19 -0.84 11.68 -22.89
CA ALA A 19 -1.53 11.79 -21.64
C ALA A 19 -0.86 10.74 -20.76
N SER A 20 -0.20 11.21 -19.71
CA SER A 20 0.06 10.42 -18.52
C SER A 20 -1.15 9.53 -18.30
N GLN A 21 -1.03 8.21 -18.57
CA GLN A 21 -2.09 7.28 -18.25
C GLN A 21 -2.10 7.17 -16.73
N GLU A 22 -2.71 8.14 -16.06
CA GLU A 22 -3.13 8.01 -14.68
C GLU A 22 -4.13 6.86 -14.64
N LEU A 23 -3.64 5.67 -14.30
CA LEU A 23 -4.49 4.51 -14.05
C LEU A 23 -5.17 4.71 -12.70
N TYR A 24 -6.47 4.45 -12.64
CA TYR A 24 -7.17 4.40 -11.35
C TYR A 24 -6.58 3.29 -10.48
N VAL A 25 -6.46 3.61 -9.19
CA VAL A 25 -6.00 2.71 -8.15
C VAL A 25 -7.23 2.29 -7.34
N PRO A 26 -7.34 1.01 -6.92
CA PRO A 26 -8.45 0.61 -6.05
C PRO A 26 -8.43 1.38 -4.72
N PRO A 27 -9.61 1.56 -4.09
CA PRO A 27 -9.69 2.14 -2.75
C PRO A 27 -8.92 1.27 -1.75
N ARG A 28 -8.33 1.91 -0.73
CA ARG A 28 -7.57 1.20 0.32
C ARG A 28 -8.50 0.33 1.16
N SER A 29 -8.16 -0.95 1.29
CA SER A 29 -8.87 -1.89 2.18
C SER A 29 -8.31 -1.88 3.61
N LEU A 30 -7.09 -1.41 3.80
CA LEU A 30 -6.35 -1.52 5.05
C LEU A 30 -5.62 -0.22 5.42
N GLU A 31 -5.57 0.07 6.72
CA GLU A 31 -4.64 1.03 7.31
C GLU A 31 -3.66 0.29 8.24
N LEU A 32 -2.38 0.66 8.15
CA LEU A 32 -1.31 0.17 9.00
C LEU A 32 -0.69 1.29 9.82
N LYS A 33 -0.43 1.03 11.10
CA LYS A 33 0.36 1.91 11.97
C LYS A 33 1.40 1.09 12.72
N MET A 34 2.52 1.70 13.03
CA MET A 34 3.58 1.06 13.81
C MET A 34 4.29 2.10 14.66
N VAL A 35 4.48 1.77 15.94
CA VAL A 35 5.05 2.65 16.96
C VAL A 35 6.14 1.90 17.72
N LEU A 36 7.27 2.55 17.94
CA LEU A 36 8.30 2.10 18.88
C LEU A 36 7.86 2.53 20.28
N ASN A 37 7.51 1.57 21.14
CA ASN A 37 7.01 1.83 22.49
C ASN A 37 8.13 2.13 23.49
N GLY A 38 9.33 1.64 23.20
CA GLY A 38 10.51 1.87 24.03
C GLY A 38 11.60 0.85 23.79
N ASN A 39 12.68 0.99 24.56
CA ASN A 39 13.86 0.13 24.48
C ASN A 39 14.50 -0.09 25.85
N LYS A 40 15.16 -1.22 26.03
CA LYS A 40 16.00 -1.54 27.20
C LYS A 40 17.26 -2.26 26.76
N GLY A 41 18.37 -1.54 26.78
CA GLY A 41 19.62 -2.02 26.19
C GLY A 41 19.40 -2.33 24.70
N VAL A 42 19.71 -3.55 24.30
CA VAL A 42 19.58 -4.01 22.91
C VAL A 42 18.15 -4.44 22.51
N ASN A 43 17.20 -4.48 23.44
CA ASN A 43 15.83 -4.91 23.13
C ASN A 43 14.95 -3.69 22.86
N HIS A 44 14.24 -3.71 21.73
CA HIS A 44 13.29 -2.68 21.30
C HIS A 44 11.92 -3.32 21.15
N TRP A 45 10.85 -2.63 21.54
CA TRP A 45 9.48 -3.14 21.48
C TRP A 45 8.58 -2.25 20.64
N PHE A 46 7.80 -2.88 19.78
CA PHE A 46 6.89 -2.23 18.86
C PHE A 46 5.45 -2.66 19.10
N SER A 47 4.52 -1.74 18.87
CA SER A 47 3.12 -2.05 18.62
C SER A 47 2.79 -1.71 17.17
N ALA A 48 2.18 -2.65 16.45
CA ALA A 48 1.66 -2.45 15.12
C ALA A 48 0.14 -2.66 15.09
N GLU A 49 -0.57 -1.79 14.38
CA GLU A 49 -2.02 -1.85 14.24
C GLU A 49 -2.41 -2.15 12.81
N VAL A 50 -3.42 -3.01 12.66
CA VAL A 50 -4.07 -3.37 11.41
C VAL A 50 -5.53 -2.97 11.53
N LYS A 51 -5.99 -2.03 10.70
CA LYS A 51 -7.41 -1.62 10.67
C LYS A 51 -8.03 -1.90 9.31
N SER A 52 -9.13 -2.65 9.30
CA SER A 52 -9.92 -2.81 8.07
C SER A 52 -10.71 -1.53 7.77
N LEU A 53 -10.57 -1.00 6.56
CA LEU A 53 -11.22 0.24 6.11
C LEU A 53 -12.42 0.00 5.20
N LEU A 54 -12.40 -1.08 4.42
CA LEU A 54 -13.42 -1.35 3.40
C LEU A 54 -13.67 -2.86 3.29
N GLY A 55 -14.87 -3.28 3.70
CA GLY A 55 -15.25 -4.68 3.80
C GLY A 55 -14.45 -5.46 4.85
N SER A 56 -14.64 -6.78 4.87
CA SER A 56 -13.95 -7.67 5.82
C SER A 56 -12.73 -8.31 5.18
N LEU A 57 -11.56 -8.19 5.81
CA LEU A 57 -10.32 -8.83 5.37
C LEU A 57 -10.32 -10.29 5.81
N ARG A 58 -9.89 -11.21 4.94
CA ARG A 58 -9.81 -12.65 5.24
C ARG A 58 -8.39 -13.16 5.12
N ASN A 59 -8.09 -14.29 5.75
CA ASN A 59 -6.77 -14.94 5.73
C ASN A 59 -5.63 -13.96 6.10
N VAL A 60 -5.84 -13.14 7.12
CA VAL A 60 -4.90 -12.10 7.51
C VAL A 60 -3.66 -12.73 8.14
N LYS A 61 -2.54 -12.64 7.44
CA LYS A 61 -1.22 -13.07 7.89
C LYS A 61 -0.35 -11.85 8.14
N VAL A 62 0.30 -11.82 9.29
CA VAL A 62 1.24 -10.76 9.63
C VAL A 62 2.66 -11.31 9.60
N TYR A 63 3.61 -10.45 9.29
CA TYR A 63 5.03 -10.78 9.23
C TYR A 63 5.83 -9.64 9.86
N TYR A 64 6.79 -10.02 10.70
CA TYR A 64 7.79 -9.11 11.22
C TYR A 64 9.11 -9.38 10.52
N GLU A 65 9.67 -8.33 9.95
CA GLU A 65 10.89 -8.41 9.14
C GLU A 65 11.82 -7.28 9.57
N ALA A 66 13.12 -7.49 9.42
CA ALA A 66 14.12 -6.48 9.76
C ALA A 66 15.24 -6.48 8.73
N SER A 67 16.06 -5.43 8.73
CA SER A 67 17.32 -5.41 7.99
C SER A 67 18.27 -6.52 8.47
N ASP A 68 19.26 -6.85 7.63
CA ASP A 68 20.18 -7.96 7.90
C ASP A 68 20.89 -7.83 9.26
N GLY A 69 20.97 -8.96 9.98
CA GLY A 69 21.67 -9.04 11.26
C GLY A 69 20.88 -8.55 12.47
N LEU A 70 19.57 -8.30 12.34
CA LEU A 70 18.66 -8.14 13.47
C LEU A 70 17.86 -9.41 13.72
N ASP A 71 17.67 -9.75 15.00
CA ASP A 71 16.72 -10.77 15.40
C ASP A 71 15.38 -10.10 15.70
N CYS A 72 14.33 -10.53 14.99
CA CYS A 72 12.96 -10.10 15.21
C CYS A 72 12.12 -11.28 15.68
N ASP A 73 11.13 -11.00 16.54
CA ASP A 73 10.20 -12.03 16.99
C ASP A 73 9.51 -12.73 15.81
N LEU A 74 9.05 -13.96 16.06
CA LEU A 74 8.21 -14.65 15.09
C LEU A 74 6.84 -13.97 15.00
N ALA A 75 6.30 -13.93 13.79
CA ALA A 75 4.96 -13.47 13.57
C ALA A 75 3.94 -14.31 14.39
N PRO A 76 2.91 -13.66 14.97
CA PRO A 76 1.85 -14.37 15.66
C PRO A 76 1.04 -15.23 14.69
N ALA A 77 0.24 -16.13 15.27
CA ALA A 77 -0.66 -16.96 14.49
C ALA A 77 -1.57 -16.10 13.59
N PRO A 78 -1.86 -16.55 12.36
CA PRO A 78 -2.70 -15.81 11.44
C PRO A 78 -4.09 -15.58 12.03
N THR A 79 -4.68 -14.43 11.68
CA THR A 79 -6.06 -14.10 12.03
C THR A 79 -6.95 -14.45 10.84
N GLU A 80 -7.98 -15.27 11.04
CA GLU A 80 -8.80 -15.75 9.92
C GLU A 80 -9.60 -14.63 9.25
N ILE A 81 -10.17 -13.71 10.04
CA ILE A 81 -11.03 -12.63 9.56
C ILE A 81 -10.80 -11.37 10.41
N LEU A 82 -10.80 -10.20 9.78
CA LEU A 82 -10.86 -8.88 10.41
C LEU A 82 -12.07 -8.13 9.82
N ALA A 83 -13.08 -7.86 10.63
CA ALA A 83 -14.31 -7.22 10.17
C ALA A 83 -14.09 -5.77 9.75
N GLU A 84 -14.99 -5.21 8.93
CA GLU A 84 -14.92 -3.80 8.53
C GLU A 84 -14.93 -2.87 9.75
N GLY A 85 -13.98 -1.93 9.80
CA GLY A 85 -13.80 -1.01 10.92
C GLY A 85 -13.07 -1.59 12.13
N GLU A 86 -12.89 -2.92 12.20
CA GLU A 86 -12.16 -3.58 13.27
C GLU A 86 -10.67 -3.21 13.21
N THR A 87 -10.09 -2.99 14.39
CA THR A 87 -8.65 -2.73 14.56
C THR A 87 -8.05 -3.80 15.46
N LYS A 88 -6.93 -4.36 15.03
CA LYS A 88 -6.18 -5.34 15.81
C LYS A 88 -4.75 -4.86 16.02
N THR A 89 -4.30 -4.92 17.26
CA THR A 89 -2.94 -4.54 17.67
C THR A 89 -2.09 -5.78 17.87
N PHE A 90 -0.85 -5.69 17.43
CA PHE A 90 0.16 -6.73 17.49
C PHE A 90 1.42 -6.17 18.14
N GLU A 91 1.97 -6.89 19.10
CA GLU A 91 3.20 -6.51 19.78
C GLU A 91 4.34 -7.41 19.33
N PHE A 92 5.53 -6.84 19.19
CA PHE A 92 6.72 -7.60 18.83
C PHE A 92 8.01 -6.92 19.26
N GLY A 93 9.01 -7.73 19.56
CA GLY A 93 10.36 -7.33 19.93
C GLY A 93 11.35 -7.44 18.77
N VAL A 94 12.40 -6.61 18.86
CA VAL A 94 13.57 -6.66 17.98
C VAL A 94 14.82 -6.48 18.83
N ARG A 95 15.86 -7.28 18.54
CA ARG A 95 17.19 -7.09 19.11
C ARG A 95 18.07 -6.30 18.17
N LEU A 96 18.59 -5.19 18.68
CA LEU A 96 19.34 -4.19 17.94
C LEU A 96 20.49 -3.67 18.81
N SER A 97 21.73 -3.75 18.31
CA SER A 97 22.87 -3.14 18.99
C SER A 97 22.90 -1.61 18.79
N GLU A 98 23.60 -0.88 19.66
CA GLU A 98 23.76 0.59 19.54
C GLU A 98 24.36 1.00 18.19
N LYS A 99 25.33 0.24 17.67
CA LYS A 99 25.93 0.49 16.35
C LYS A 99 24.89 0.39 15.23
N GLN A 100 24.01 -0.61 15.29
CA GLN A 100 22.94 -0.78 14.31
C GLN A 100 21.84 0.27 14.49
N ALA A 101 21.52 0.66 15.73
CA ALA A 101 20.57 1.74 16.01
C ALA A 101 21.05 3.11 15.49
N ALA A 102 22.36 3.30 15.37
CA ALA A 102 22.97 4.50 14.79
C ALA A 102 23.10 4.44 13.25
N ASP A 103 22.84 3.29 12.62
CA ASP A 103 22.89 3.17 11.16
C ASP A 103 21.52 3.56 10.56
N PRO A 104 21.45 4.63 9.74
CA PRO A 104 20.19 5.09 9.14
C PRO A 104 19.57 4.08 8.15
N LYS A 105 20.31 3.03 7.75
CA LYS A 105 19.80 1.95 6.91
C LYS A 105 19.14 0.83 7.70
N THR A 106 19.23 0.84 9.03
CA THR A 106 18.59 -0.14 9.88
C THR A 106 17.08 0.10 9.91
N TRP A 107 16.31 -0.94 9.58
CA TRP A 107 14.85 -0.85 9.58
C TRP A 107 14.20 -2.11 10.13
N VAL A 108 12.97 -1.92 10.58
CA VAL A 108 12.01 -2.98 10.94
C VAL A 108 10.73 -2.75 10.15
N ARG A 109 10.13 -3.82 9.65
CA ARG A 109 8.95 -3.80 8.79
C ARG A 109 7.86 -4.69 9.38
N PHE A 110 6.68 -4.13 9.48
CA PHE A 110 5.45 -4.86 9.70
C PHE A 110 4.75 -5.02 8.35
N ARG A 111 4.57 -6.27 7.91
CA ARG A 111 3.92 -6.60 6.62
C ARG A 111 2.69 -7.44 6.89
N VAL A 112 1.62 -7.15 6.15
CA VAL A 112 0.35 -7.88 6.21
C VAL A 112 0.01 -8.40 4.82
N GLU A 113 -0.34 -9.67 4.75
CA GLU A 113 -0.89 -10.32 3.56
C GLU A 113 -2.32 -10.72 3.89
N TYR A 114 -3.26 -10.40 3.00
CA TYR A 114 -4.68 -10.63 3.25
C TYR A 114 -5.47 -10.80 1.96
N LEU A 115 -6.64 -11.42 2.04
CA LEU A 115 -7.62 -11.49 0.96
C LEU A 115 -8.61 -10.32 1.13
N PRO A 116 -8.62 -9.34 0.21
CA PRO A 116 -9.53 -8.20 0.29
C PRO A 116 -11.00 -8.60 0.09
N ASP A 117 -11.91 -7.72 0.53
CA ASP A 117 -13.31 -7.80 0.15
C ASP A 117 -13.54 -7.18 -1.23
N TYR A 118 -13.32 -7.99 -2.26
CA TYR A 118 -13.49 -7.56 -3.65
C TYR A 118 -14.91 -7.09 -3.99
N ALA A 119 -15.94 -7.56 -3.28
CA ALA A 119 -17.31 -7.08 -3.51
C ALA A 119 -17.46 -5.65 -3.00
N ALA A 120 -17.02 -5.37 -1.77
CA ALA A 120 -17.03 -4.03 -1.19
C ALA A 120 -16.18 -3.03 -2.02
N ILE A 121 -15.03 -3.49 -2.54
CA ILE A 121 -14.18 -2.68 -3.43
C ILE A 121 -14.94 -2.26 -4.69
N LYS A 122 -15.60 -3.20 -5.37
CA LYS A 122 -16.37 -2.90 -6.59
C LYS A 122 -17.54 -1.96 -6.32
N GLU A 123 -18.25 -2.18 -5.22
CA GLU A 123 -19.36 -1.30 -4.82
C GLU A 123 -18.87 0.13 -4.56
N ARG A 124 -17.73 0.29 -3.87
CA ARG A 124 -17.12 1.61 -3.64
C ARG A 124 -16.72 2.30 -4.95
N ILE A 125 -16.10 1.58 -5.89
CA ILE A 125 -15.72 2.13 -7.19
C ILE A 125 -16.95 2.58 -8.00
N ASN A 126 -18.02 1.79 -8.00
CA ASN A 126 -19.25 2.10 -8.76
C ASN A 126 -20.07 3.26 -8.15
N SER A 127 -19.98 3.46 -6.83
CA SER A 127 -20.72 4.53 -6.15
C SER A 127 -19.97 5.87 -6.12
N ASP A 128 -18.63 5.86 -6.21
CA ASP A 128 -17.81 7.08 -6.14
C ASP A 128 -17.44 7.63 -7.53
N ASN A 129 -18.42 8.25 -8.19
CA ASN A 129 -18.20 8.93 -9.47
C ASN A 129 -17.27 10.14 -9.37
N SER A 130 -16.97 10.64 -8.17
CA SER A 130 -16.09 11.79 -7.97
C SER A 130 -14.61 11.39 -8.04
N SER A 131 -14.25 10.26 -7.42
CA SER A 131 -12.91 9.69 -7.48
C SER A 131 -12.66 8.89 -8.77
N TYR A 132 -13.73 8.36 -9.39
CA TYR A 132 -13.65 7.57 -10.62
C TYR A 132 -14.56 8.13 -11.73
N PRO A 133 -14.36 9.38 -12.21
CA PRO A 133 -15.27 10.02 -13.16
C PRO A 133 -15.28 9.39 -14.56
N ASP A 134 -14.11 9.02 -15.10
CA ASP A 134 -13.97 8.37 -16.42
C ASP A 134 -14.48 6.91 -16.42
N GLU A 135 -15.48 6.62 -17.25
CA GLU A 135 -16.08 5.28 -17.39
C GLU A 135 -15.09 4.24 -17.91
N ASN A 136 -14.28 4.55 -18.93
CA ASN A 136 -13.40 3.58 -19.55
C ASN A 136 -12.30 3.13 -18.57
N LEU A 137 -11.71 4.08 -17.84
CA LEU A 137 -10.72 3.78 -16.80
C LEU A 137 -11.35 3.02 -15.63
N ARG A 138 -12.59 3.36 -15.26
CA ARG A 138 -13.34 2.66 -14.20
C ARG A 138 -13.64 1.22 -14.59
N GLN A 139 -14.14 0.96 -15.79
CA GLN A 139 -14.41 -0.39 -16.28
C GLN A 139 -13.13 -1.23 -16.34
N ARG A 140 -12.03 -0.65 -16.82
CA ARG A 140 -10.73 -1.34 -16.82
C ARG A 140 -10.27 -1.72 -15.41
N LEU A 141 -10.47 -0.85 -14.41
CA LEU A 141 -10.16 -1.17 -13.02
C LEU A 141 -11.07 -2.30 -12.49
N LEU A 142 -12.38 -2.25 -12.78
CA LEU A 142 -13.32 -3.30 -12.36
C LEU A 142 -12.96 -4.66 -12.95
N GLU A 143 -12.55 -4.73 -14.22
CA GLU A 143 -12.07 -5.96 -14.86
C GLU A 143 -10.84 -6.54 -14.14
N ILE A 144 -9.88 -5.69 -13.76
CA ILE A 144 -8.70 -6.11 -12.97
C ILE A 144 -9.14 -6.66 -11.61
N ILE A 145 -10.11 -6.02 -10.95
CA ILE A 145 -10.65 -6.49 -9.68
C ILE A 145 -11.36 -7.84 -9.83
N ASP A 146 -12.12 -8.07 -10.89
CA ASP A 146 -12.76 -9.36 -11.16
C ASP A 146 -11.75 -10.48 -11.43
N GLN A 147 -10.69 -10.19 -12.20
CA GLN A 147 -9.60 -11.14 -12.41
C GLN A 147 -8.92 -11.53 -11.08
N ASN A 148 -8.64 -10.55 -10.22
CA ASN A 148 -8.06 -10.79 -8.90
C ASN A 148 -9.00 -11.60 -7.97
N PHE A 149 -10.31 -11.32 -8.03
CA PHE A 149 -11.31 -12.08 -7.28
C PHE A 149 -11.34 -13.54 -7.71
N ILE A 150 -11.38 -13.82 -9.01
CA ILE A 150 -11.37 -15.18 -9.56
C ILE A 150 -10.08 -15.91 -9.17
N ALA A 151 -8.94 -15.22 -9.24
CA ALA A 151 -7.64 -15.77 -8.85
C ALA A 151 -7.46 -15.93 -7.33
N LYS A 152 -8.38 -15.41 -6.51
CA LYS A 152 -8.24 -15.29 -5.04
C LYS A 152 -6.90 -14.64 -4.66
N ALA A 153 -6.54 -13.59 -5.38
CA ALA A 153 -5.29 -12.88 -5.18
C ALA A 153 -5.23 -12.30 -3.76
N HIS A 154 -4.08 -12.40 -3.11
CA HIS A 154 -3.85 -11.73 -1.83
C HIS A 154 -3.22 -10.36 -2.08
N ALA A 155 -3.67 -9.36 -1.34
CA ALA A 155 -3.02 -8.07 -1.26
C ALA A 155 -1.92 -8.11 -0.20
N ILE A 156 -0.92 -7.25 -0.37
CA ILE A 156 0.20 -7.10 0.57
C ILE A 156 0.39 -5.61 0.85
N ASP A 157 0.34 -5.26 2.12
CA ASP A 157 0.65 -3.92 2.62
C ASP A 157 1.77 -4.02 3.66
N ALA A 158 2.59 -2.98 3.75
CA ALA A 158 3.65 -2.94 4.75
C ALA A 158 4.01 -1.53 5.18
N ILE A 159 4.44 -1.39 6.43
CA ILE A 159 5.00 -0.17 6.99
C ILE A 159 6.40 -0.46 7.55
N ARG A 160 7.33 0.48 7.32
CA ARG A 160 8.70 0.39 7.85
C ARG A 160 8.94 1.48 8.88
N HIS A 161 9.69 1.13 9.92
CA HIS A 161 10.31 2.07 10.84
C HIS A 161 11.82 2.02 10.61
N PHE A 162 12.42 3.19 10.43
CA PHE A 162 13.86 3.36 10.36
C PHE A 162 14.36 3.89 11.70
N PHE A 163 15.43 3.31 12.22
CA PHE A 163 16.07 3.81 13.43
C PHE A 163 16.93 5.02 13.04
N THR A 164 16.32 6.19 12.96
CA THR A 164 17.06 7.43 12.75
C THR A 164 17.63 7.89 14.08
N LYS A 165 18.92 8.26 14.10
CA LYS A 165 19.51 8.96 15.23
C LYS A 165 18.75 10.27 15.42
N THR A 166 18.08 10.45 16.55
CA THR A 166 17.54 11.76 16.94
C THR A 166 18.75 12.67 17.12
N GLU A 167 18.86 13.72 16.32
CA GLU A 167 19.79 14.81 16.61
C GLU A 167 19.26 15.49 17.88
N GLU A 168 19.97 15.30 18.99
CA GLU A 168 19.86 16.16 20.18
C GLU A 168 20.62 17.48 19.95
#